data_AF-A0A0M9DYD7-F1
#
_entry.id   AF-A0A0M9DYD7-F1
#
_cell.length_a   1.000
_cell.length_b   1.000
_cell.length_c   1.000
_cell.angle_alpha   90.00
_cell.angle_beta   90.00
_cell.angle_gamma   90.00
#
_symmetry.space_group_name_H-M   'P 1'
#
loop_
_entity.id
_entity.type
_entity.pdbx_description
1 polymer ?
#
loop_
_entity_poly.entity_id
_entity_poly.type
_entity_poly.pdbx_seq_one_letter_code
_entity_poly.pdbx_strand_id
1 'polypeptide(L)'
;MLIDSGLFRSWCLQLPEAIHEVSGQKEYFKVHDKTFASIDPDGVRVKCTPENYETAIQHPDINPSKYYPQYHWIWIHNFQNLYIEDFHEFIINSFEIIVKSLKSKKAQKKLLEKLSHEIDSPWKDVISSLFKEFIEFFASDIARDIDWSKSPIFLD
;
A
#
# COMPACT_ATOMS: atom_id res chain seq x y z
N MET A 1 9.45 11.51 5.78
CA MET A 1 9.83 10.29 5.04
C MET A 1 9.68 10.62 3.57
N LEU A 2 10.72 10.46 2.74
CA LEU A 2 10.62 10.77 1.30
C LEU A 2 9.99 9.57 0.59
N ILE A 3 8.96 9.81 -0.22
CA ILE A 3 8.34 8.76 -1.03
C ILE A 3 9.21 8.55 -2.27
N ASP A 4 9.67 7.31 -2.49
CA ASP A 4 10.46 6.92 -3.65
C ASP A 4 10.08 5.52 -4.17
N SER A 5 10.73 5.11 -5.27
CA SER A 5 10.49 3.79 -5.88
C SER A 5 10.99 2.63 -5.00
N GLY A 6 11.91 2.89 -4.05
CA GLY A 6 12.34 1.93 -3.04
C GLY A 6 11.22 1.60 -2.06
N LEU A 7 10.54 2.62 -1.54
CA LEU A 7 9.37 2.46 -0.67
C LEU A 7 8.21 1.76 -1.40
N PHE A 8 7.92 2.16 -2.63
CA PHE A 8 6.91 1.50 -3.47
C PHE A 8 7.18 0.01 -3.66
N ARG A 9 8.44 -0.34 -3.99
CA ARG A 9 8.88 -1.73 -4.12
C ARG A 9 8.71 -2.51 -2.82
N SER A 10 9.11 -1.90 -1.70
CA SER A 10 8.98 -2.51 -0.37
C SER A 10 7.53 -2.85 -0.05
N TRP A 11 6.60 -1.91 -0.24
CA TRP A 11 5.18 -2.16 0.03
C TRP A 11 4.57 -3.20 -0.91
N CYS A 12 4.88 -3.15 -2.20
CA CYS A 12 4.41 -4.17 -3.14
C CYS A 12 4.87 -5.59 -2.75
N LEU A 13 6.09 -5.74 -2.23
CA LEU A 13 6.66 -7.02 -1.79
C LEU A 13 6.13 -7.50 -0.43
N GLN A 14 5.54 -6.62 0.38
CA GLN A 14 4.90 -6.98 1.65
C GLN A 14 3.53 -7.63 1.43
N LEU A 15 2.95 -7.53 0.23
CA LEU A 15 1.62 -8.07 -0.05
C LEU A 15 1.61 -9.60 -0.16
N PRO A 16 0.48 -10.26 0.19
CA PRO A 16 0.39 -11.70 0.21
C PRO A 16 0.69 -12.35 -1.15
N GLU A 17 1.66 -13.26 -1.16
CA GLU A 17 2.05 -14.03 -2.36
C GLU A 17 2.48 -13.13 -3.54
N ALA A 18 2.88 -11.88 -3.27
CA ALA A 18 3.43 -11.00 -4.27
C ALA A 18 4.80 -11.49 -4.75
N ILE A 19 5.02 -11.41 -6.07
CA ILE A 19 6.30 -11.71 -6.71
C ILE A 19 6.76 -10.50 -7.51
N HIS A 20 8.08 -10.42 -7.68
CA HIS A 20 8.74 -9.36 -8.45
C HIS A 20 9.43 -9.96 -9.67
N GLU A 21 9.07 -9.44 -10.85
CA GLU A 21 9.67 -9.79 -12.14
C GLU A 21 10.30 -8.55 -12.78
N VAL A 22 11.49 -8.69 -13.35
CA VAL A 22 12.20 -7.61 -14.05
C VAL A 22 12.30 -7.94 -15.54
N SER A 23 11.97 -6.98 -16.40
CA SER A 23 12.13 -7.11 -17.85
C SER A 23 12.65 -5.81 -18.44
N GLY A 24 13.93 -5.80 -18.82
CA GLY A 24 14.60 -4.58 -19.29
C GLY A 24 14.71 -3.56 -18.16
N GLN A 25 14.18 -2.35 -18.38
CA GLN A 25 14.15 -1.26 -17.39
C GLN A 25 12.82 -1.19 -16.61
N LYS A 26 12.01 -2.25 -16.67
CA LYS A 26 10.69 -2.30 -16.05
C LYS A 26 10.64 -3.38 -14.98
N GLU A 27 9.96 -3.07 -13.88
CA GLU A 27 9.69 -3.98 -12.78
C GLU A 27 8.18 -4.21 -12.70
N TYR A 28 7.79 -5.46 -12.49
CA TYR A 28 6.41 -5.88 -12.40
C TYR A 28 6.18 -6.60 -11.08
N PHE A 29 5.15 -6.18 -10.36
CA PHE A 29 4.69 -6.82 -9.14
C PHE A 29 3.38 -7.54 -9.43
N LYS A 30 3.38 -8.83 -9.13
CA LYS A 30 2.33 -9.76 -9.56
C LYS A 30 1.85 -10.57 -8.38
N VAL A 31 0.58 -10.95 -8.42
CA VAL A 31 0.02 -11.99 -7.58
C VAL A 31 -0.44 -13.11 -8.49
N HIS A 32 0.13 -14.29 -8.29
CA HIS A 32 0.06 -15.41 -9.23
C HIS A 32 0.58 -14.96 -10.61
N ASP A 33 -0.23 -15.04 -11.67
CA ASP A 33 0.15 -14.67 -13.03
C ASP A 33 -0.26 -13.23 -13.42
N LYS A 34 -0.84 -12.46 -12.49
CA LYS A 34 -1.43 -11.15 -12.79
C LYS A 34 -0.68 -9.99 -12.15
N THR A 35 -0.32 -9.01 -12.97
CA THR A 35 0.30 -7.75 -12.53
C THR A 35 -0.72 -6.85 -11.84
N PHE A 36 -0.34 -6.34 -10.66
CA PHE A 36 -1.07 -5.29 -9.94
C PHE A 36 -0.29 -3.98 -9.86
N ALA A 37 1.02 -3.99 -10.01
CA ALA A 37 1.82 -2.77 -10.03
C ALA A 37 3.02 -2.90 -10.97
N SER A 38 3.50 -1.77 -11.49
CA SER A 38 4.79 -1.71 -12.17
C SER A 38 5.57 -0.44 -11.82
N ILE A 39 6.90 -0.57 -11.87
CA ILE A 39 7.82 0.57 -11.94
C ILE A 39 8.38 0.60 -13.36
N ASP A 40 8.31 1.76 -13.97
CA ASP A 40 8.88 2.07 -15.28
C ASP A 40 9.84 3.26 -15.14
N PRO A 41 10.67 3.57 -16.15
CA PRO A 41 11.59 4.71 -16.09
C PRO A 41 10.90 6.07 -15.87
N ASP A 42 9.61 6.17 -16.22
CA ASP A 42 8.81 7.38 -16.17
C ASP A 42 7.84 7.43 -14.97
N GLY A 43 7.91 6.48 -14.03
CA GLY A 43 7.08 6.47 -12.82
C GLY A 43 6.47 5.11 -12.53
N VAL A 44 5.41 5.09 -11.74
CA VAL A 44 4.74 3.85 -11.33
C VAL A 44 3.33 3.74 -11.88
N ARG A 45 2.86 2.51 -12.09
CA ARG A 45 1.52 2.23 -12.57
C ARG A 45 0.83 1.25 -11.66
N VAL A 46 -0.42 1.58 -11.34
CA VAL A 46 -1.30 0.81 -10.46
C VAL A 46 -2.73 0.87 -11.02
N LYS A 47 -3.53 -0.13 -10.69
CA LYS A 47 -4.92 -0.23 -11.13
C LYS A 47 -5.85 0.42 -10.10
N CYS A 48 -6.85 1.15 -10.59
CA CYS A 48 -7.90 1.76 -9.77
C CYS A 48 -9.27 1.16 -10.08
N THR A 49 -10.20 1.32 -9.13
CA THR A 49 -11.62 1.19 -9.41
C THR A 49 -12.08 2.35 -10.31
N PRO A 50 -13.17 2.19 -11.09
CA PRO A 50 -13.73 3.31 -11.85
C PRO A 50 -14.02 4.54 -10.97
N GLU A 51 -14.51 4.32 -9.75
CA GLU A 51 -14.86 5.39 -8.81
C GLU A 51 -13.62 6.16 -8.34
N ASN A 52 -12.53 5.46 -8.01
CA ASN A 52 -11.30 6.11 -7.55
C ASN A 52 -10.49 6.71 -8.72
N TYR A 53 -10.68 6.19 -9.93
CA TYR A 53 -9.98 6.65 -11.12
C TYR A 53 -10.25 8.12 -11.42
N GLU A 54 -11.52 8.54 -11.43
CA GLU A 54 -11.92 9.91 -11.75
C GLU A 54 -11.35 10.93 -10.75
N THR A 55 -11.30 10.57 -9.46
CA THR A 55 -10.70 11.39 -8.40
C THR A 55 -9.18 11.44 -8.55
N ALA A 56 -8.53 10.28 -8.77
CA ALA A 56 -7.09 10.18 -8.86
C ALA A 56 -6.52 11.04 -10.00
N ILE A 57 -7.16 11.05 -11.17
CA ILE A 57 -6.70 11.83 -12.33
C ILE A 57 -6.89 13.35 -12.19
N GLN A 58 -7.57 13.84 -11.14
CA GLN A 58 -7.58 15.27 -10.84
C GLN A 58 -6.27 15.74 -10.21
N HIS A 59 -5.46 14.82 -9.68
CA HIS A 59 -4.16 15.16 -9.11
C HIS A 59 -3.15 15.45 -10.23
N PRO A 60 -2.40 16.57 -10.19
CA PRO A 60 -1.50 16.98 -11.28
C PRO A 60 -0.38 15.96 -11.57
N ASP A 61 0.00 15.18 -10.56
CA ASP A 61 1.04 14.16 -10.68
C ASP A 61 0.53 12.77 -11.12
N ILE A 62 -0.77 12.65 -11.41
CA ILE A 62 -1.42 11.38 -11.77
C ILE A 62 -2.10 11.55 -13.12
N ASN A 63 -1.76 10.67 -14.07
CA ASN A 63 -2.34 10.65 -15.40
C ASN A 63 -3.01 9.30 -15.69
N PRO A 64 -3.97 9.26 -16.63
CA PRO A 64 -4.37 8.01 -17.28
C PRO A 64 -3.15 7.25 -17.82
N SER A 65 -3.06 5.96 -17.54
CA SER A 65 -2.03 5.13 -18.16
C SER A 65 -2.37 4.93 -19.63
N LYS A 66 -1.53 5.49 -20.52
CA LYS A 66 -1.68 5.39 -21.99
C LYS A 66 -1.68 3.95 -22.51
N TYR A 67 -1.12 3.02 -21.75
CA TYR A 67 -1.00 1.61 -22.14
C TYR A 67 -2.27 0.79 -21.88
N TYR A 68 -3.14 1.23 -20.96
CA TYR A 68 -4.28 0.44 -20.49
C TYR A 68 -5.56 1.29 -20.29
N PRO A 69 -6.00 2.05 -21.31
CA PRO A 69 -7.09 3.03 -21.15
C PRO A 69 -8.42 2.40 -20.72
N GLN A 70 -8.72 1.17 -21.13
CA GLN A 70 -9.96 0.46 -20.79
C GLN A 70 -9.94 -0.27 -19.44
N TYR A 71 -8.84 -0.20 -18.71
CA TYR A 71 -8.64 -1.00 -17.49
C TYR A 71 -8.40 -0.15 -16.24
N HIS A 72 -8.63 1.17 -16.32
CA HIS A 72 -8.49 2.14 -15.23
C HIS A 72 -7.14 2.05 -14.52
N TRP A 73 -6.05 1.97 -15.30
CA TRP A 73 -4.71 2.12 -14.75
C TRP A 73 -4.35 3.59 -14.68
N ILE A 74 -3.82 3.99 -13.55
CA ILE A 74 -3.24 5.31 -13.35
C ILE A 74 -1.72 5.21 -13.45
N TRP A 75 -1.11 6.30 -13.89
CA TRP A 75 0.33 6.51 -13.95
C TRP A 75 0.69 7.67 -13.04
N ILE A 76 1.44 7.37 -11.99
CA ILE A 76 1.96 8.34 -11.04
C ILE A 76 3.38 8.66 -11.50
N HIS A 77 3.56 9.83 -12.11
CA HIS A 77 4.85 10.24 -12.69
C HIS A 77 5.74 10.96 -11.68
N ASN A 78 5.16 11.45 -10.59
CA ASN A 78 5.88 12.06 -9.47
C ASN A 78 5.16 11.79 -8.15
N PHE A 79 5.80 11.06 -7.23
CA PHE A 79 5.21 10.71 -5.94
C PHE A 79 5.55 11.70 -4.81
N GLN A 80 6.40 12.71 -5.06
CA GLN A 80 6.88 13.63 -4.01
C GLN A 80 5.78 14.53 -3.42
N ASN A 81 4.69 14.73 -4.15
CA ASN A 81 3.58 15.58 -3.72
C ASN A 81 2.35 14.77 -3.26
N LEU A 82 2.45 13.43 -3.25
CA LEU A 82 1.38 12.59 -2.73
C LEU A 82 1.49 12.44 -1.23
N TYR A 83 0.35 12.33 -0.56
CA TYR A 83 0.33 11.83 0.81
C TYR A 83 0.75 10.35 0.82
N ILE A 84 1.47 9.97 1.86
CA ILE A 84 2.02 8.62 1.99
C ILE A 84 0.89 7.58 2.09
N GLU A 85 -0.22 7.97 2.71
CA GLU A 85 -1.45 7.20 2.87
C GLU A 85 -2.11 6.94 1.52
N ASP A 86 -2.31 7.98 0.71
CA ASP A 86 -2.89 7.85 -0.64
C ASP A 86 -2.03 6.93 -1.51
N PHE A 87 -0.70 7.12 -1.45
CA PHE A 87 0.24 6.33 -2.24
C PHE A 87 0.20 4.84 -1.85
N HIS A 88 0.14 4.56 -0.55
CA HIS A 88 0.00 3.20 -0.04
C HIS A 88 -1.36 2.61 -0.42
N GLU A 89 -2.45 3.38 -0.25
CA GLU A 89 -3.81 2.95 -0.56
C GLU A 89 -3.97 2.56 -2.04
N PHE A 90 -3.35 3.30 -2.97
CA PHE A 90 -3.36 2.92 -4.39
C PHE A 90 -2.76 1.53 -4.65
N ILE A 91 -1.71 1.15 -3.92
CA ILE A 91 -1.08 -0.17 -4.03
C ILE A 91 -2.01 -1.25 -3.50
N ILE A 92 -2.58 -1.05 -2.31
CA ILE A 92 -3.52 -1.99 -1.67
C ILE A 92 -4.74 -2.21 -2.56
N ASN A 93 -5.38 -1.13 -3.00
CA ASN A 93 -6.56 -1.20 -3.86
C ASN A 93 -6.27 -1.91 -5.18
N SER A 94 -5.13 -1.62 -5.80
CA SER A 94 -4.72 -2.31 -7.03
C SER A 94 -4.57 -3.82 -6.82
N PHE A 95 -3.89 -4.23 -5.74
CA PHE A 95 -3.74 -5.62 -5.38
C PHE A 95 -5.10 -6.30 -5.17
N GLU A 96 -6.01 -5.70 -4.39
CA GLU A 96 -7.34 -6.24 -4.18
C GLU A 96 -8.12 -6.44 -5.48
N ILE A 97 -8.08 -5.47 -6.39
CA ILE A 97 -8.76 -5.56 -7.70
C ILE A 97 -8.24 -6.76 -8.47
N ILE A 98 -6.92 -6.95 -8.50
CA ILE A 98 -6.30 -8.07 -9.21
C ILE A 98 -6.65 -9.40 -8.54
N VAL A 99 -6.61 -9.48 -7.21
CA VAL A 99 -7.04 -10.66 -6.44
C VAL A 99 -8.49 -11.00 -6.74
N LYS A 100 -9.41 -10.03 -6.69
CA LYS A 100 -10.84 -10.21 -7.01
C LYS A 100 -11.06 -10.69 -8.46
N SER A 101 -10.10 -10.44 -9.35
CA SER A 101 -10.10 -10.91 -10.75
C SER A 101 -9.56 -12.34 -10.96
N LEU A 102 -9.03 -13.00 -9.92
CA LEU A 102 -8.53 -14.39 -10.02
C LEU A 102 -9.68 -15.38 -10.21
N LYS A 103 -9.44 -16.52 -10.88
CA LYS A 103 -10.51 -17.50 -11.13
C LYS A 103 -10.95 -18.26 -9.88
N SER A 104 -10.02 -18.52 -8.95
CA SER A 104 -10.27 -19.35 -7.76
C SER A 104 -10.79 -18.53 -6.59
N LYS A 105 -12.08 -18.66 -6.25
CA LYS A 105 -12.69 -17.99 -5.08
C LYS A 105 -12.02 -18.34 -3.75
N LYS A 106 -11.52 -19.58 -3.62
CA LYS A 106 -10.73 -20.00 -2.45
C LYS A 106 -9.41 -19.22 -2.35
N ALA A 107 -8.73 -19.00 -3.47
CA ALA A 107 -7.52 -18.20 -3.51
C ALA A 107 -7.81 -16.72 -3.19
N GLN A 108 -8.90 -16.16 -3.76
CA GLN A 108 -9.33 -14.79 -3.46
C GLN A 108 -9.50 -14.60 -1.95
N LYS A 109 -10.30 -15.45 -1.30
CA LYS A 109 -10.59 -15.37 0.14
C LYS A 109 -9.31 -15.44 0.98
N LYS A 110 -8.46 -16.45 0.72
CA LYS A 110 -7.20 -16.65 1.44
C LYS A 110 -6.27 -15.43 1.34
N LEU A 111 -6.15 -14.83 0.16
CA LEU A 111 -5.28 -13.67 -0.06
C LEU A 111 -5.82 -12.42 0.62
N LEU A 112 -7.14 -12.18 0.56
CA LEU A 112 -7.75 -11.02 1.22
C LEU A 112 -7.73 -11.14 2.75
N GLU A 113 -7.91 -12.34 3.31
CA GLU A 113 -7.77 -12.59 4.76
C GLU A 113 -6.34 -12.35 5.25
N LYS A 114 -5.33 -12.74 4.45
CA LYS A 114 -3.93 -12.44 4.77
C LYS A 114 -3.64 -10.94 4.68
N LEU A 115 -4.17 -10.28 3.66
CA LEU A 115 -3.99 -8.85 3.47
C LEU A 115 -4.51 -8.05 4.67
N SER A 116 -5.70 -8.37 5.18
CA SER A 116 -6.23 -7.69 6.38
C SER A 116 -5.34 -7.89 7.61
N HIS A 117 -4.81 -9.11 7.80
CA HIS A 117 -3.88 -9.37 8.90
C HIS A 117 -2.53 -8.64 8.75
N GLU A 118 -2.05 -8.47 7.51
CA GLU A 118 -0.76 -7.84 7.22
C GLU A 118 -0.84 -6.29 7.18
N ILE A 119 -1.99 -5.69 6.87
CA ILE A 119 -2.16 -4.22 6.91
C ILE A 119 -2.30 -3.70 8.36
N ASP A 120 -2.88 -4.48 9.27
CA ASP A 120 -3.00 -4.11 10.68
C ASP A 120 -1.69 -4.30 11.47
N SER A 121 -0.78 -5.16 11.00
CA SER A 121 0.44 -5.51 11.75
C SER A 121 1.50 -4.39 11.82
N PRO A 122 1.78 -3.59 10.78
CA PRO A 122 2.80 -2.55 10.83
C PRO A 122 2.49 -1.47 11.86
N TRP A 123 1.23 -1.05 11.98
CA TRP A 123 0.84 -0.10 13.02
C TRP A 123 0.87 -0.73 14.39
N LYS A 124 0.58 -2.02 14.55
CA LYS A 124 0.75 -2.70 15.84
C LYS A 124 2.20 -2.69 16.31
N ASP A 125 3.15 -2.96 15.42
CA ASP A 125 4.58 -2.96 15.76
C ASP A 125 5.13 -1.54 15.97
N VAL A 126 4.73 -0.59 15.13
CA VAL A 126 5.11 0.83 15.23
C VAL A 126 4.49 1.48 16.46
N ILE A 127 3.20 1.27 16.71
CA ILE A 127 2.54 1.74 17.92
C ILE A 127 3.19 1.06 19.12
N SER A 128 3.38 -0.26 19.14
CA SER A 128 4.01 -0.92 20.31
C SER A 128 5.41 -0.39 20.62
N SER A 129 6.18 -0.03 19.59
CA SER A 129 7.55 0.50 19.76
C SER A 129 7.61 1.99 20.08
N LEU A 130 6.63 2.78 19.62
CA LEU A 130 6.59 4.25 19.81
C LEU A 130 5.49 4.71 20.78
N PHE A 131 4.77 3.78 21.41
CA PHE A 131 3.59 4.09 22.23
C PHE A 131 3.92 5.06 23.35
N LYS A 132 5.07 4.84 23.99
CA LYS A 132 5.53 5.67 25.09
C LYS A 132 5.79 7.09 24.63
N GLU A 133 6.61 7.26 23.60
CA GLU A 133 6.97 8.55 23.02
C GLU A 133 5.74 9.30 22.52
N PHE A 134 4.80 8.57 21.91
CA PHE A 134 3.52 9.11 21.46
C PHE A 134 2.69 9.67 22.62
N ILE A 135 2.49 8.90 23.69
CA ILE A 135 1.71 9.32 24.85
C ILE A 135 2.41 10.44 25.64
N GLU A 136 3.74 10.37 25.80
CA GLU A 136 4.53 11.45 26.40
C GLU A 136 4.38 12.77 25.65
N PHE A 137 4.26 12.72 24.32
CA PHE A 137 4.08 13.91 23.48
C PHE A 137 2.64 14.45 23.50
N PHE A 138 1.64 13.59 23.27
CA PHE A 138 0.25 14.03 23.06
C PHE A 138 -0.58 14.09 24.35
N ALA A 139 -0.24 13.32 25.38
CA ALA A 139 -1.00 13.19 26.61
C ALA A 139 -0.06 13.09 27.83
N SER A 140 0.81 14.10 27.96
CA SER A 140 1.87 14.14 28.98
C SER A 140 1.40 14.06 30.44
N ASP A 141 0.15 14.44 30.69
CA ASP A 141 -0.53 14.29 31.98
C ASP A 141 -0.85 12.82 32.26
N ILE A 142 -1.48 12.13 31.30
CA ILE A 142 -1.76 10.70 31.38
C ILE A 142 -0.46 9.88 31.44
N ALA A 143 0.56 10.30 30.70
CA ALA A 143 1.86 9.62 30.63
C ALA A 143 2.53 9.45 32.00
N ARG A 144 2.26 10.35 32.95
CA ARG A 144 2.82 10.30 34.31
C ARG A 144 2.16 9.23 35.18
N ASP A 145 0.92 8.89 34.86
CA ASP A 145 0.11 7.95 35.63
C ASP A 145 0.22 6.52 35.07
N ILE A 146 0.87 6.34 33.92
CA ILE A 146 1.09 5.03 33.29
C ILE A 146 2.33 4.35 33.89
N ASP A 147 2.16 3.08 34.26
CA ASP A 147 3.25 2.18 34.64
C ASP A 147 3.98 1.64 33.40
N TRP A 148 5.00 2.38 32.95
CA TRP A 148 5.82 2.03 31.78
C TRP A 148 6.69 0.77 31.96
N SER A 149 6.73 0.17 33.14
CA SER A 149 7.39 -1.13 33.34
C SER A 149 6.57 -2.30 32.77
N LYS A 150 5.29 -2.06 32.43
CA LYS A 150 4.39 -3.02 31.81
C LYS A 150 4.24 -2.73 30.32
N SER A 151 4.21 -3.78 29.52
CA SER A 151 3.90 -3.67 28.09
C SER A 151 2.43 -3.29 27.88
N PRO A 152 2.12 -2.36 26.97
CA PRO A 152 0.75 -2.03 26.64
C PRO A 152 0.02 -3.23 26.02
N ILE A 153 -1.25 -3.40 26.37
CA ILE A 153 -2.14 -4.38 25.75
C ILE A 153 -3.14 -3.60 24.90
N PHE A 154 -3.00 -3.71 23.59
CA PHE A 154 -3.97 -3.14 22.65
C PHE A 154 -5.12 -4.14 22.48
N LEU A 155 -6.35 -3.69 22.71
CA LEU A 155 -7.55 -4.49 22.47
C LEU A 155 -7.86 -4.48 20.97
N ASP A 156 -8.23 -5.65 20.43
CA ASP A 156 -8.72 -5.81 19.05
C ASP A 156 -10.18 -5.32 18.90
#